data_AF-A0ABD3N424-F1
#
_entry.id   AF-A0ABD3N424-F1
#
_cell.length_a   1.000
_cell.length_b   1.000
_cell.length_c   1.000
_cell.angle_alpha   90.00
_cell.angle_beta   90.00
_cell.angle_gamma   90.00
#
_symmetry.space_group_name_H-M   'P 1'
#
loop_
_entity.id
_entity.type
_entity.pdbx_description
1 polymer ?
#
loop_
_entity_poly.entity_id
_entity_poly.type
_entity_poly.pdbx_seq_one_letter_code
_entity_poly.pdbx_strand_id
1 'polypeptide(L)'
;MGNGLNIMTDSSISDAGTHSLQIAASLESNHNRAPSPGTPSIHCHRRPDDDIDVDNAVGNADNHNELPVEYQVHEVDMTNPDMDPLEYAFRRYIPIPRAYFWDTASDANDHNQNLPFGIKLWHRSIYYLGECLRRAEAGGEVVANILGLNDGPFDYVTSGMTEDEMARSRAIVDGRRAQAVEIERRKEGGVV
;
A
#
# COMPACT_ATOMS: atom_id res chain seq x y z
N MET A 1 56.97 -4.59 32.37
CA MET A 1 56.78 -3.89 31.09
C MET A 1 55.33 -3.43 31.06
N GLY A 2 55.09 -2.17 31.43
CA GLY A 2 53.76 -1.59 31.57
C GLY A 2 53.38 -0.83 30.32
N ASN A 3 52.24 -1.17 29.73
CA ASN A 3 51.66 -0.44 28.61
C ASN A 3 50.45 0.34 29.15
N GLY A 4 50.61 1.66 29.25
CA GLY A 4 49.56 2.59 29.63
C GLY A 4 48.55 2.77 28.50
N LEU A 5 47.28 2.57 28.82
CA LEU A 5 46.14 2.96 27.99
C LEU A 5 45.87 4.46 28.20
N ASN A 6 46.09 5.27 27.17
CA ASN A 6 45.60 6.64 27.13
C ASN A 6 44.15 6.63 26.65
N ILE A 7 43.24 6.99 27.56
CA ILE A 7 41.83 7.28 27.25
C ILE A 7 41.74 8.77 26.95
N MET A 8 41.51 9.12 25.69
CA MET A 8 41.31 10.50 25.24
C MET A 8 39.82 10.71 25.03
N THR A 9 39.15 11.32 26.02
CA THR A 9 37.75 11.74 25.94
C THR A 9 37.70 13.21 25.52
N ASP A 10 37.50 13.47 24.23
CA ASP A 10 37.11 14.81 23.78
C ASP A 10 35.58 14.91 23.78
N SER A 11 35.07 15.62 24.79
CA SER A 11 33.69 16.07 24.88
C SER A 11 33.59 17.44 24.23
N SER A 12 33.28 17.49 22.93
CA SER A 12 32.88 18.72 22.25
C SER A 12 31.36 18.87 22.31
N ILE A 13 30.91 19.64 23.31
CA ILE A 13 29.59 20.24 23.36
C ILE A 13 29.51 21.25 22.22
N SER A 14 28.75 20.92 21.18
CA SER A 14 28.33 21.86 20.14
C SER A 14 26.99 22.47 20.52
N ASP A 15 27.10 23.70 20.99
CA ASP A 15 26.04 24.70 21.12
C ASP A 15 25.38 24.91 19.73
N ALA A 16 24.12 24.50 19.57
CA ALA A 16 23.35 24.76 18.36
C ALA A 16 22.16 25.65 18.73
N GLY A 17 22.31 26.92 18.34
CA GLY A 17 21.40 28.02 18.64
C GLY A 17 19.97 27.79 18.15
N THR A 18 19.06 28.22 19.01
CA THR A 18 17.61 28.30 18.82
C THR A 18 17.27 29.34 17.75
N HIS A 19 17.14 28.92 16.50
CA HIS A 19 16.54 29.75 15.47
C HIS A 19 15.01 29.74 15.60
N SER A 20 14.50 30.82 16.20
CA SER A 20 13.09 31.23 16.21
C SER A 20 12.57 31.38 14.76
N LEU A 21 11.77 30.42 14.31
CA LEU A 21 10.97 30.54 13.08
C LEU A 21 9.62 31.18 13.43
N GLN A 22 9.53 32.49 13.21
CA GLN A 22 8.25 33.16 12.98
C GLN A 22 7.78 32.78 11.56
N ILE A 23 6.95 31.74 11.45
CA ILE A 23 6.19 31.49 10.22
C ILE A 23 4.78 32.02 10.42
N ALA A 24 4.43 32.91 9.50
CA ALA A 24 3.22 33.70 9.43
C ALA A 24 1.94 32.88 9.62
N ALA A 25 1.13 33.30 10.58
CA ALA A 25 -0.31 33.13 10.55
C ALA A 25 -0.89 34.13 9.54
N SER A 26 -1.40 33.63 8.42
CA SER A 26 -2.44 34.30 7.62
C SER A 26 -2.97 33.30 6.59
N LEU A 27 -3.82 32.37 7.06
CA LEU A 27 -4.74 31.65 6.21
C LEU A 27 -6.14 32.17 6.52
N GLU A 28 -6.51 33.25 5.83
CA GLU A 28 -7.88 33.73 5.80
C GLU A 28 -8.76 32.67 5.12
N SER A 29 -9.58 32.02 5.94
CA SER A 29 -11.00 31.80 5.73
C SER A 29 -11.50 31.98 4.28
N ASN A 30 -11.42 30.91 3.48
CA ASN A 30 -12.28 30.77 2.31
C ASN A 30 -13.42 29.80 2.65
N HIS A 31 -14.43 30.36 3.30
CA HIS A 31 -15.68 29.69 3.62
C HIS A 31 -16.46 29.35 2.34
N ASN A 32 -16.82 28.08 2.23
CA ASN A 32 -18.16 27.62 1.83
C ASN A 32 -18.72 28.13 0.49
N ARG A 33 -18.47 27.36 -0.56
CA ARG A 33 -19.53 27.05 -1.52
C ARG A 33 -19.41 25.59 -1.97
N ALA A 34 -20.17 24.72 -1.31
CA ALA A 34 -20.40 23.38 -1.82
C ALA A 34 -21.07 23.51 -3.20
N PRO A 35 -20.49 22.96 -4.28
CA PRO A 35 -21.18 22.85 -5.54
C PRO A 35 -22.36 21.90 -5.37
N SER A 36 -23.55 22.35 -5.76
CA SER A 36 -24.74 21.51 -5.90
C SER A 36 -24.39 20.25 -6.69
N PRO A 37 -24.89 19.05 -6.31
CA PRO A 37 -24.73 17.84 -7.09
C PRO A 37 -25.55 17.97 -8.38
N GLY A 38 -24.99 18.65 -9.37
CA GLY A 38 -25.40 18.52 -10.75
C GLY A 38 -25.06 17.10 -11.17
N THR A 39 -26.09 16.28 -11.36
CA THR A 39 -25.97 14.99 -12.04
C THR A 39 -25.07 15.16 -13.27
N PRO A 40 -23.92 14.47 -13.34
CA PRO A 40 -23.18 14.39 -14.58
C PRO A 40 -24.07 13.62 -15.56
N SER A 41 -24.75 14.36 -16.42
CA SER A 41 -25.26 13.81 -17.67
C SER A 41 -24.02 13.42 -18.46
N ILE A 42 -23.58 12.18 -18.29
CA ILE A 42 -22.60 11.52 -19.15
C ILE A 42 -23.29 11.41 -20.51
N HIS A 43 -23.25 12.51 -21.25
CA HIS A 43 -23.53 12.51 -22.67
C HIS A 43 -22.32 11.81 -23.27
N CYS A 44 -22.39 10.48 -23.34
CA CYS A 44 -21.50 9.68 -24.14
C CYS A 44 -21.59 10.24 -25.55
N HIS A 45 -20.64 11.08 -25.93
CA HIS A 45 -20.46 11.47 -27.31
C HIS A 45 -19.95 10.21 -28.02
N ARG A 46 -20.91 9.37 -28.39
CA ARG A 46 -20.73 8.22 -29.26
C ARG A 46 -20.23 8.83 -30.56
N ARG A 47 -18.91 8.82 -30.77
CA ARG A 47 -18.34 9.05 -32.09
C ARG A 47 -19.06 8.10 -33.05
N PRO A 48 -19.78 8.61 -34.04
CA PRO A 48 -20.19 7.81 -35.17
C PRO A 48 -18.91 7.49 -35.96
N ASP A 49 -18.74 6.23 -36.30
CA ASP A 49 -18.00 5.81 -37.50
C ASP A 49 -16.47 5.86 -37.43
N ASP A 50 -15.87 5.42 -36.31
CA ASP A 50 -14.55 4.76 -36.37
C ASP A 50 -14.80 3.25 -36.53
N ASP A 51 -15.32 2.85 -37.71
CA ASP A 51 -15.33 1.47 -38.19
C ASP A 51 -13.88 1.02 -38.40
N ILE A 52 -13.21 0.68 -37.31
CA ILE A 52 -11.98 -0.11 -37.38
C ILE A 52 -12.45 -1.49 -37.81
N ASP A 53 -12.30 -1.78 -39.11
CA ASP A 53 -12.25 -3.15 -39.63
C ASP A 53 -11.16 -3.90 -38.85
N VAL A 54 -11.57 -4.52 -37.75
CA VAL A 54 -10.80 -5.55 -37.07
C VAL A 54 -10.91 -6.78 -37.96
N ASP A 55 -10.21 -6.73 -39.08
CA ASP A 55 -10.03 -7.86 -39.96
C ASP A 55 -9.42 -8.98 -39.11
N ASN A 56 -10.26 -9.99 -38.99
CA ASN A 56 -10.12 -11.18 -38.18
C ASN A 56 -8.95 -12.01 -38.73
N ALA A 57 -7.73 -11.59 -38.41
CA ALA A 57 -6.53 -12.36 -38.65
C ALA A 57 -6.53 -13.56 -37.71
N VAL A 58 -7.23 -14.62 -38.13
CA VAL A 58 -7.10 -15.99 -37.61
C VAL A 58 -5.70 -16.50 -37.99
N GLY A 59 -4.68 -15.91 -37.39
CA GLY A 59 -3.29 -16.29 -37.52
C GLY A 59 -2.84 -17.04 -36.28
N ASN A 60 -2.78 -18.38 -36.39
CA ASN A 60 -2.04 -19.32 -35.54
C ASN A 60 -1.75 -18.89 -34.08
N ALA A 61 -2.63 -19.29 -33.17
CA ALA A 61 -2.53 -19.07 -31.72
C ALA A 61 -1.42 -19.87 -30.98
N ASP A 62 -0.40 -20.38 -31.68
CA ASP A 62 0.62 -21.27 -31.07
C ASP A 62 1.99 -20.62 -30.80
N ASN A 63 2.17 -19.33 -31.10
CA ASN A 63 3.44 -18.61 -30.86
C ASN A 63 3.48 -17.78 -29.56
N HIS A 64 2.53 -17.96 -28.64
CA HIS A 64 2.57 -17.27 -27.33
C HIS A 64 3.70 -17.72 -26.41
N ASN A 65 4.47 -18.74 -26.80
CA ASN A 65 5.58 -19.28 -26.01
C ASN A 65 6.91 -18.50 -26.14
N GLU A 66 7.01 -17.48 -27.00
CA GLU A 66 8.26 -16.71 -27.12
C GLU A 66 8.41 -15.56 -26.11
N LEU A 67 7.32 -15.12 -25.48
CA LEU A 67 7.38 -14.06 -24.46
C LEU A 67 7.62 -14.64 -23.06
N PRO A 68 8.45 -13.98 -22.23
CA PRO A 68 8.58 -14.35 -20.81
C PRO A 68 7.21 -14.41 -20.13
N VAL A 69 7.05 -15.33 -19.18
CA VAL A 69 5.75 -15.69 -18.57
C VAL A 69 5.04 -14.50 -17.92
N GLU A 70 5.79 -13.50 -17.46
CA GLU A 70 5.30 -12.27 -16.85
C GLU A 70 4.61 -11.33 -17.85
N TYR A 71 4.97 -11.44 -19.14
CA TYR A 71 4.34 -10.68 -20.23
C TYR A 71 3.21 -11.46 -20.89
N GLN A 72 3.00 -12.72 -20.52
CA GLN A 72 1.84 -13.48 -20.95
C GLN A 72 0.64 -13.06 -20.11
N VAL A 73 -0.49 -12.77 -20.76
CA VAL A 73 -1.73 -12.35 -20.11
C VAL A 73 -2.64 -13.57 -19.96
N HIS A 74 -3.36 -13.67 -18.85
CA HIS A 74 -4.35 -14.72 -18.69
C HIS A 74 -5.57 -14.38 -19.56
N GLU A 75 -5.85 -15.21 -20.55
CA GLU A 75 -7.06 -15.05 -21.35
C GLU A 75 -8.29 -15.31 -20.49
N VAL A 76 -9.26 -14.40 -20.60
CA VAL A 76 -10.49 -14.43 -19.82
C VAL A 76 -11.63 -14.53 -20.81
N ASP A 77 -12.48 -15.53 -20.61
CA ASP A 77 -13.70 -15.64 -21.38
C ASP A 77 -14.70 -14.54 -20.99
N MET A 78 -14.72 -13.47 -21.77
CA MET A 78 -15.64 -12.33 -21.61
C MET A 78 -17.09 -12.68 -21.97
N THR A 79 -17.35 -13.88 -22.50
CA THR A 79 -18.69 -14.36 -22.84
C THR A 79 -19.33 -15.17 -21.71
N ASN A 80 -18.59 -15.44 -20.62
CA ASN A 80 -19.12 -16.14 -19.46
C ASN A 80 -20.27 -15.33 -18.80
N PRO A 81 -21.51 -15.86 -18.79
CA PRO A 81 -22.67 -15.15 -18.23
C PRO A 81 -22.61 -15.02 -16.70
N ASP A 82 -21.78 -15.82 -16.02
CA ASP A 82 -21.65 -15.83 -14.57
C ASP A 82 -20.52 -14.91 -14.05
N MET A 83 -19.87 -14.11 -14.92
CA MET A 83 -18.82 -13.17 -14.51
C MET A 83 -19.41 -11.98 -13.73
N ASP A 84 -18.81 -11.64 -12.59
CA ASP A 84 -19.20 -10.46 -11.81
C ASP A 84 -19.05 -9.19 -12.68
N PRO A 85 -20.07 -8.31 -12.77
CA PRO A 85 -19.95 -7.03 -13.48
C PRO A 85 -18.72 -6.19 -13.09
N LEU A 86 -18.29 -6.25 -11.82
CA LEU A 86 -17.08 -5.56 -11.37
C LEU A 86 -15.83 -6.22 -11.97
N GLU A 87 -15.76 -7.54 -11.92
CA GLU A 87 -14.68 -8.32 -12.54
C GLU A 87 -14.62 -8.09 -14.05
N TYR A 88 -15.76 -8.06 -14.73
CA TYR A 88 -15.88 -7.73 -16.15
C TYR A 88 -15.32 -6.33 -16.46
N ALA A 89 -15.71 -5.32 -15.66
CA ALA A 89 -15.21 -3.96 -15.81
C ALA A 89 -13.70 -3.91 -15.62
N PHE A 90 -13.15 -4.54 -14.59
CA PHE A 90 -11.71 -4.58 -14.36
C PHE A 90 -10.96 -5.31 -15.47
N ARG A 91 -11.39 -6.51 -15.85
CA ARG A 91 -10.71 -7.34 -16.85
C ARG A 91 -10.78 -6.75 -18.25
N ARG A 92 -11.76 -5.88 -18.54
CA ARG A 92 -11.82 -5.12 -19.79
C ARG A 92 -10.72 -4.06 -19.92
N TYR A 93 -10.26 -3.49 -18.81
CA TYR A 93 -9.29 -2.38 -18.82
C TYR A 93 -7.89 -2.77 -18.34
N ILE A 94 -7.79 -3.77 -17.47
CA ILE A 94 -6.55 -4.16 -16.81
C ILE A 94 -6.27 -5.63 -17.17
N PRO A 95 -5.32 -5.91 -18.08
CA PRO A 95 -4.90 -7.27 -18.36
C PRO A 95 -4.23 -7.86 -17.12
N ILE A 96 -4.65 -9.07 -16.73
CA ILE A 96 -4.07 -9.79 -15.60
C ILE A 96 -2.91 -10.64 -16.14
N PRO A 97 -1.66 -10.41 -15.71
CA PRO A 97 -0.54 -11.25 -16.12
C PRO A 97 -0.72 -12.68 -15.59
N ARG A 98 -0.19 -13.68 -16.31
CA ARG A 98 -0.26 -15.10 -15.90
C ARG A 98 0.57 -15.37 -14.65
N ALA A 99 1.70 -14.69 -14.53
CA ALA A 99 2.54 -14.72 -13.36
C ALA A 99 2.92 -13.28 -13.02
N TYR A 100 2.82 -12.91 -11.75
CA TYR A 100 3.36 -11.64 -11.32
C TYR A 100 4.87 -11.76 -11.14
N PHE A 101 5.55 -10.63 -11.32
CA PHE A 101 7.00 -10.54 -11.17
C PHE A 101 7.50 -11.09 -9.82
N TRP A 102 6.75 -10.90 -8.73
CA TRP A 102 7.15 -11.41 -7.42
C TRP A 102 7.06 -12.93 -7.28
N ASP A 103 6.22 -13.59 -8.09
CA ASP A 103 6.10 -15.05 -8.11
C ASP A 103 7.30 -15.67 -8.84
N THR A 104 7.79 -15.00 -9.88
CA THR A 104 8.93 -15.46 -10.69
C THR A 104 10.29 -15.01 -10.15
N ALA A 105 10.33 -13.93 -9.37
CA ALA A 105 11.53 -13.38 -8.75
C ALA A 105 11.97 -14.08 -7.45
N SER A 106 11.40 -15.24 -7.12
CA SER A 106 11.87 -16.07 -6.01
C SER A 106 13.37 -16.41 -6.15
N ASP A 107 14.12 -16.40 -5.06
CA ASP A 107 15.54 -16.79 -5.01
C ASP A 107 15.76 -18.25 -5.47
N ALA A 108 14.70 -19.07 -5.49
CA ALA A 108 14.73 -20.44 -5.98
C ALA A 108 14.65 -20.56 -7.51
N ASN A 109 14.38 -19.47 -8.24
CA ASN A 109 14.15 -19.48 -9.67
C ASN A 109 15.32 -18.83 -10.43
N ASP A 110 15.88 -19.53 -11.42
CA ASP A 110 17.01 -19.04 -12.24
C ASP A 110 16.68 -17.73 -12.97
N HIS A 111 15.38 -17.47 -13.19
CA HIS A 111 14.89 -16.25 -13.85
C HIS A 111 15.27 -14.97 -13.09
N ASN A 112 15.38 -15.03 -11.77
CA ASN A 112 15.75 -13.87 -10.96
C ASN A 112 17.18 -13.37 -11.29
N GLN A 113 18.08 -14.26 -11.72
CA GLN A 113 19.46 -13.85 -12.03
C GLN A 113 19.56 -13.01 -13.31
N ASN A 114 18.66 -13.22 -14.27
CA ASN A 114 18.71 -12.58 -15.59
C ASN A 114 18.01 -11.20 -15.65
N LEU A 115 17.41 -10.74 -14.56
CA LEU A 115 16.69 -9.48 -14.53
C LEU A 115 17.61 -8.26 -14.56
N PRO A 116 17.32 -7.23 -15.38
CA PRO A 116 18.05 -5.97 -15.39
C PRO A 116 18.12 -5.33 -14.00
N PHE A 117 19.30 -4.84 -13.63
CA PHE A 117 19.55 -4.27 -12.30
C PHE A 117 18.59 -3.10 -11.96
N GLY A 118 18.20 -2.31 -12.96
CA GLY A 118 17.27 -1.19 -12.76
C GLY A 118 15.91 -1.62 -12.19
N ILE A 119 15.38 -2.76 -12.66
CA ILE A 119 14.10 -3.29 -12.17
C ILE A 119 14.25 -3.76 -10.71
N LYS A 120 15.34 -4.46 -10.39
CA LYS A 120 15.62 -4.90 -9.02
C LYS A 120 15.75 -3.72 -8.06
N LEU A 121 16.43 -2.66 -8.49
CA LEU A 121 16.64 -1.45 -7.70
C LEU A 121 15.32 -0.72 -7.44
N TRP A 122 14.46 -0.60 -8.46
CA TRP A 122 13.13 0.01 -8.32
C TRP A 122 12.23 -0.76 -7.35
N HIS A 123 12.21 -2.09 -7.43
CA HIS A 123 11.42 -2.89 -6.47
C HIS A 123 11.95 -2.76 -5.04
N ARG A 124 13.28 -2.77 -4.86
CA ARG A 124 13.89 -2.51 -3.55
C ARG A 124 13.53 -1.13 -3.03
N SER A 125 13.50 -0.09 -3.88
CA SER A 125 13.14 1.26 -3.42
C SER A 125 11.70 1.36 -2.94
N ILE A 126 10.75 0.74 -3.65
CA ILE A 126 9.34 0.69 -3.20
C ILE A 126 9.20 -0.08 -1.90
N TYR A 127 9.89 -1.23 -1.77
CA TYR A 127 9.90 -2.00 -0.54
C TYR A 127 10.37 -1.17 0.66
N TYR A 128 11.51 -0.48 0.54
CA TYR A 128 12.02 0.38 1.61
C TYR A 128 11.11 1.58 1.88
N LEU A 129 10.45 2.14 0.87
CA LEU A 129 9.50 3.23 1.06
C LEU A 129 8.31 2.76 1.91
N GLY A 130 7.76 1.58 1.62
CA GLY A 130 6.68 0.98 2.42
C GLY A 130 7.11 0.69 3.86
N GLU A 131 8.32 0.19 4.05
CA GLU A 131 8.88 -0.07 5.38
C GLU A 131 9.13 1.23 6.16
N CYS A 132 9.62 2.29 5.50
CA CYS A 132 9.76 3.62 6.08
C CYS A 132 8.41 4.21 6.48
N LEU A 133 7.37 4.04 5.66
CA LEU A 133 6.01 4.48 5.98
C LEU A 133 5.48 3.78 7.23
N ARG A 134 5.64 2.46 7.34
CA ARG A 134 5.24 1.70 8.55
C ARG A 134 5.98 2.18 9.80
N ARG A 135 7.29 2.45 9.68
CA ARG A 135 8.08 2.97 10.81
C ARG A 135 7.72 4.41 11.16
N ALA A 136 7.39 5.23 10.16
CA ALA A 136 6.92 6.59 10.36
C ALA A 136 5.53 6.60 11.02
N GLU A 137 4.67 5.65 10.70
CA GLU A 137 3.37 5.44 11.37
C GLU A 137 3.57 5.06 12.84
N ALA A 138 4.42 4.07 13.12
CA ALA A 138 4.75 3.68 14.49
C ALA A 138 5.44 4.82 15.27
N GLY A 139 6.32 5.58 14.62
CA GLY A 139 6.95 6.76 15.22
C GLY A 139 5.96 7.90 15.44
N GLY A 140 5.01 8.07 14.52
CA GLY A 140 3.93 9.05 14.60
C GLY A 140 3.02 8.78 15.79
N GLU A 141 2.72 7.52 16.11
CA GLU A 141 1.99 7.14 17.32
C GLU A 141 2.74 7.58 18.59
N VAL A 142 4.06 7.36 18.65
CA VAL A 142 4.89 7.77 19.79
C VAL A 142 4.90 9.29 19.93
N VAL A 143 5.11 10.03 18.84
CA VAL A 143 5.14 11.49 18.86
C VAL A 143 3.76 12.07 19.18
N ALA A 144 2.69 11.49 18.65
CA ALA A 144 1.31 11.90 18.95
C ALA A 144 0.95 11.66 20.42
N ASN A 145 1.40 10.55 21.01
CA ASN A 145 1.24 10.26 22.44
C ASN A 145 2.03 11.24 23.31
N ILE A 146 3.27 11.56 22.95
CA ILE A 146 4.12 12.50 23.72
C ILE A 146 3.57 13.93 23.65
N LEU A 147 3.09 14.36 22.49
CA LEU A 147 2.54 15.70 22.30
C LEU A 147 1.10 15.84 22.81
N GLY A 148 0.49 14.76 23.33
CA GLY A 148 -0.91 14.77 23.74
C GLY A 148 -1.88 14.99 22.58
N LEU A 149 -1.43 14.86 21.33
CA LEU A 149 -2.29 14.94 20.15
C LEU A 149 -3.21 13.71 20.02
N ASN A 150 -2.89 12.64 20.75
CA ASN A 150 -3.75 11.47 20.87
C ASN A 150 -4.89 11.63 21.89
N ASP A 151 -4.93 12.73 22.65
CA ASP A 151 -6.20 13.29 23.17
C ASP A 151 -6.93 13.94 21.98
N GLY A 152 -7.29 13.09 21.02
CA GLY A 152 -7.87 13.51 19.77
C GLY A 152 -9.25 14.13 20.01
N PRO A 153 -9.77 14.88 19.03
CA PRO A 153 -11.10 15.49 19.09
C PRO A 153 -12.24 14.46 19.27
N PHE A 154 -11.97 13.16 19.35
CA PHE A 154 -12.93 12.10 19.65
C PHE A 154 -13.05 11.77 21.14
N ASP A 155 -12.39 12.51 22.03
CA ASP A 155 -12.46 12.26 23.47
C ASP A 155 -13.90 12.46 24.03
N TYR A 156 -14.74 13.22 23.31
CA TYR A 156 -16.18 13.29 23.58
C TYR A 156 -16.92 11.96 23.37
N VAL A 157 -16.37 11.04 22.55
CA VAL A 157 -16.97 9.71 22.28
C VAL A 157 -16.65 8.76 23.44
N THR A 158 -15.44 8.85 24.00
CA THR A 158 -14.98 8.02 25.11
C THR A 158 -15.42 8.52 26.48
N SER A 159 -15.55 9.84 26.66
CA SER A 159 -16.02 10.46 27.92
C SER A 159 -17.44 10.08 28.33
N GLY A 160 -18.30 9.69 27.38
CA GLY A 160 -19.65 9.17 27.67
C GLY A 160 -19.70 7.66 27.96
N MET A 161 -18.60 6.95 27.75
CA MET A 161 -18.54 5.50 27.86
C MET A 161 -18.21 5.10 29.30
N THR A 162 -19.03 4.23 29.88
CA THR A 162 -18.76 3.74 31.24
C THR A 162 -17.55 2.81 31.25
N GLU A 163 -16.86 2.71 32.39
CA GLU A 163 -15.68 1.85 32.55
C GLU A 163 -15.96 0.39 32.15
N ASP A 164 -17.16 -0.11 32.49
CA ASP A 164 -17.61 -1.46 32.15
C ASP A 164 -17.83 -1.67 30.64
N GLU A 165 -18.22 -0.62 29.91
CA GLU A 165 -18.34 -0.67 28.46
C GLU A 165 -16.97 -0.64 27.80
N MET A 166 -16.05 0.19 28.28
CA MET A 166 -14.67 0.22 27.78
C MET A 166 -13.97 -1.12 28.01
N ALA A 167 -14.13 -1.72 29.18
CA ALA A 167 -13.59 -3.04 29.49
C ALA A 167 -14.13 -4.12 28.54
N ARG A 168 -15.45 -4.08 28.24
CA ARG A 168 -16.07 -4.99 27.26
C ARG A 168 -15.54 -4.78 25.85
N SER A 169 -15.37 -3.53 25.42
CA SER A 169 -14.80 -3.20 24.11
C SER A 169 -13.38 -3.73 23.96
N ARG A 170 -12.53 -3.51 24.98
CA ARG A 170 -11.15 -4.03 25.03
C ARG A 170 -11.13 -5.56 24.94
N ALA A 171 -11.96 -6.24 25.72
CA ALA A 171 -12.06 -7.71 25.69
C ALA A 171 -12.46 -8.26 24.30
N ILE A 172 -13.34 -7.56 23.57
CA ILE A 172 -13.73 -7.94 22.20
C ILE A 172 -12.57 -7.78 21.22
N VAL A 173 -11.85 -6.66 21.29
CA VAL A 173 -10.69 -6.39 20.42
C VAL A 173 -9.57 -7.41 20.69
N ASP A 174 -9.27 -7.67 21.95
CA ASP A 174 -8.28 -8.68 22.36
C ASP A 174 -8.69 -10.09 21.89
N GLY A 175 -9.98 -10.42 21.98
CA GLY A 175 -10.52 -11.68 21.47
C GLY A 175 -10.33 -11.86 19.95
N ARG A 176 -10.57 -10.81 19.15
CA ARG A 176 -10.34 -10.84 17.69
C ARG A 176 -8.86 -10.99 17.37
N ARG A 177 -7.99 -10.30 18.10
CA ARG A 177 -6.54 -10.38 17.93
C ARG A 177 -6.02 -11.79 18.24
N ALA A 178 -6.50 -12.40 19.33
CA ALA A 178 -6.15 -13.79 19.68
C ALA A 178 -6.63 -14.80 18.63
N GLN A 179 -7.85 -14.61 18.08
CA GLN A 179 -8.36 -15.46 16.99
C GLN A 179 -7.50 -15.35 15.72
N ALA A 180 -7.07 -14.14 15.35
CA ALA A 180 -6.20 -13.94 14.19
C ALA A 180 -4.87 -14.69 14.35
N VAL A 181 -4.25 -14.61 15.52
CA VAL A 181 -3.00 -15.33 15.84
C VAL A 181 -3.19 -16.85 15.80
N GLU A 182 -4.29 -17.38 16.34
CA GLU A 182 -4.55 -18.83 16.29
C GLU A 182 -4.81 -19.32 14.86
N ILE A 183 -5.46 -18.52 14.01
CA ILE A 183 -5.62 -18.84 12.58
C ILE A 183 -4.26 -18.88 11.89
N GLU A 184 -3.38 -17.93 12.17
CA GLU A 184 -2.02 -17.88 11.61
C GLU A 184 -1.20 -19.11 12.07
N ARG A 185 -1.25 -19.45 13.36
CA ARG A 185 -0.59 -20.64 13.91
C ARG A 185 -1.08 -21.95 13.29
N ARG A 186 -2.40 -22.06 13.00
CA ARG A 186 -2.97 -23.22 12.31
C ARG A 186 -2.52 -23.34 10.86
N LYS A 187 -2.33 -22.21 10.17
CA LYS A 187 -1.79 -22.19 8.81
C LYS A 187 -0.35 -22.69 8.76
N GLU A 188 0.47 -22.31 9.76
CA GLU A 188 1.86 -22.74 9.85
C GLU A 188 2.01 -24.21 10.28
N GLY A 189 1.15 -24.71 11.16
CA GLY A 189 1.20 -26.09 11.66
C GLY A 189 0.54 -27.16 10.78
N GLY A 190 -0.17 -26.76 9.72
CA GLY A 190 -0.91 -27.65 8.82
C GLY A 190 -0.13 -28.11 7.58
N VAL A 191 1.12 -27.69 7.43
CA VAL A 191 2.01 -28.10 6.34
C VAL A 191 2.91 -29.23 6.85
N VAL A 192 2.41 -30.47 6.78
CA VAL A 192 3.19 -31.71 6.97
C VAL A 192 2.98 -32.60 5.75
#